data_AF-A0A9X0FGF9-F1
#
_entry.id   AF-A0A9X0FGF9-F1
#
_cell.length_a   1.000
_cell.length_b   1.000
_cell.length_c   1.000
_cell.angle_alpha   90.00
_cell.angle_beta   90.00
_cell.angle_gamma   90.00
#
_symmetry.space_group_name_H-M   'P 1'
#
loop_
_entity.id
_entity.type
_entity.pdbx_description
1 polymer ?
#
loop_
_entity_poly.entity_id
_entity_poly.type
_entity_poly.pdbx_seq_one_letter_code
_entity_poly.pdbx_strand_id
1 'polypeptide(L)'
;MAEATKIAAWRVATTKAAEGVAEIQTPVRIIAHIFKPRRGIYDPNNLNVTTKACVDALVECGVLAADDYHHVIGPDHRHGGVAPASIMFTFEPLTPLWLA
;
A
#
# COMPACT_ATOMS: atom_id res chain seq x y z
N MET A 1 15.69 -16.18 1.01
CA MET A 1 16.11 -15.33 -0.14
C MET A 1 14.97 -15.02 -1.11
N ALA A 2 14.24 -16.00 -1.63
CA ALA A 2 13.20 -15.78 -2.65
C ALA A 2 12.08 -14.77 -2.27
N GLU A 3 11.68 -14.73 -1.00
CA GLU A 3 10.69 -13.77 -0.51
C GLU A 3 11.23 -12.33 -0.45
N ALA A 4 12.44 -12.15 0.08
CA ALA A 4 13.13 -10.86 0.08
C ALA A 4 13.31 -10.31 -1.34
N THR A 5 13.64 -11.17 -2.32
CA THR A 5 13.73 -10.77 -3.73
C THR A 5 12.39 -10.26 -4.28
N LYS A 6 11.27 -10.89 -3.90
CA LYS A 6 9.93 -10.43 -4.31
C LYS A 6 9.58 -9.09 -3.68
N ILE A 7 9.88 -8.93 -2.39
CA ILE A 7 9.65 -7.66 -1.66
C ILE A 7 10.44 -6.53 -2.34
N ALA A 8 11.71 -6.76 -2.67
CA ALA A 8 12.53 -5.79 -3.39
C ALA A 8 11.92 -5.40 -4.74
N ALA A 9 11.41 -6.37 -5.51
CA ALA A 9 10.73 -6.09 -6.78
C ALA A 9 9.47 -5.22 -6.61
N TRP A 10 8.68 -5.45 -5.55
CA TRP A 10 7.50 -4.63 -5.25
C TRP A 10 7.86 -3.21 -4.82
N ARG A 11 8.96 -3.02 -4.08
CA ARG A 11 9.47 -1.68 -3.74
C ARG A 11 9.85 -0.90 -5.00
N VAL A 12 10.62 -1.51 -5.91
CA VAL A 12 11.01 -0.89 -7.19
C VAL A 12 9.78 -0.53 -8.03
N ALA A 13 8.79 -1.43 -8.10
CA ALA A 13 7.53 -1.15 -8.80
C ALA A 13 6.76 0.01 -8.16
N THR A 14 6.80 0.13 -6.83
CA THR A 14 6.14 1.22 -6.09
C THR A 14 6.81 2.55 -6.35
N THR A 15 8.15 2.63 -6.25
CA THR A 15 8.91 3.84 -6.58
C THR A 15 8.59 4.31 -8.00
N LYS A 16 8.57 3.40 -8.97
CA LYS A 16 8.23 3.73 -10.35
C LYS A 16 6.79 4.22 -10.49
N ALA A 17 5.83 3.61 -9.79
CA ALA A 17 4.43 4.04 -9.81
C ALA A 17 4.20 5.38 -9.09
N ALA A 18 5.10 5.76 -8.18
CA ALA A 18 5.07 7.04 -7.46
C ALA A 18 5.68 8.21 -8.27
N GLU A 19 6.31 7.96 -9.41
CA GLU A 19 6.88 9.01 -10.26
C GLU A 19 5.79 10.02 -10.68
N GLY A 20 6.00 11.30 -10.33
CA GLY A 20 5.07 12.39 -10.65
C GLY A 20 3.80 12.43 -9.79
N VAL A 21 3.69 11.57 -8.77
CA VAL A 21 2.60 11.63 -7.79
C VAL A 21 2.92 12.70 -6.74
N ALA A 22 1.99 13.62 -6.54
CA ALA A 22 2.12 14.65 -5.50
C ALA A 22 1.96 14.05 -4.09
N GLU A 23 2.51 14.73 -3.09
CA GLU A 23 2.33 14.37 -1.68
C GLU A 23 0.84 14.30 -1.30
N ILE A 24 0.47 13.22 -0.61
CA ILE A 24 -0.87 13.01 -0.07
C ILE A 24 -0.95 13.64 1.32
N GLN A 25 -1.93 14.52 1.51
CA GLN A 25 -2.19 15.13 2.82
C GLN A 25 -2.72 14.10 3.81
N THR A 26 -2.06 13.99 4.96
CA THR A 26 -2.37 13.07 6.05
C THR A 26 -3.19 13.78 7.15
N PRO A 27 -3.95 13.08 8.02
CA PRO A 27 -4.06 11.62 8.15
C PRO A 27 -4.91 10.95 7.06
N VAL A 28 -4.52 9.73 6.65
CA VAL A 28 -5.28 8.92 5.68
C VAL A 28 -5.47 7.48 6.14
N ARG A 29 -6.56 6.83 5.70
CA ARG A 29 -6.68 5.37 5.71
C ARG A 29 -6.17 4.83 4.38
N ILE A 30 -5.33 3.81 4.45
CA ILE A 30 -4.81 3.09 3.28
C ILE A 30 -5.58 1.79 3.11
N ILE A 31 -6.16 1.59 1.94
CA ILE A 31 -6.79 0.32 1.54
C ILE A 31 -5.95 -0.30 0.42
N ALA A 32 -5.51 -1.55 0.61
CA ALA A 32 -4.70 -2.28 -0.37
C ALA A 32 -5.53 -3.38 -1.04
N HIS A 33 -5.94 -3.17 -2.28
CA HIS A 33 -6.60 -4.19 -3.10
C HIS A 33 -5.57 -5.06 -3.82
N ILE A 34 -5.64 -6.37 -3.59
CA ILE A 34 -4.66 -7.33 -4.09
C ILE A 34 -5.26 -8.11 -5.27
N PHE A 35 -4.64 -7.99 -6.43
CA PHE A 35 -5.03 -8.71 -7.63
C PHE A 35 -4.10 -9.88 -7.88
N LYS A 36 -4.66 -11.05 -8.19
CA LYS A 36 -3.88 -12.24 -8.55
C LYS A 36 -4.35 -12.82 -9.87
N PRO A 37 -3.44 -13.37 -10.71
CA PRO A 37 -3.80 -13.89 -12.03
C PRO A 37 -4.61 -15.19 -11.95
N ARG A 38 -4.61 -15.85 -10.79
CA ARG A 38 -5.32 -17.11 -10.55
C ARG A 38 -6.51 -16.92 -9.62
N ARG A 39 -7.56 -17.71 -9.85
CA ARG A 39 -8.78 -17.81 -9.02
C ARG A 39 -8.60 -18.57 -7.70
N GLY A 40 -7.36 -18.78 -7.26
CA GLY A 40 -7.09 -19.52 -6.03
C GLY A 40 -7.53 -18.74 -4.80
N ILE A 41 -8.05 -19.45 -3.79
CA ILE A 41 -8.37 -18.86 -2.49
C ILE A 41 -7.05 -18.50 -1.78
N TYR A 42 -7.02 -17.32 -1.18
CA TYR A 42 -5.92 -16.86 -0.34
C TYR A 42 -6.42 -15.81 0.64
N ASP A 43 -5.72 -15.66 1.76
CA ASP A 43 -5.93 -14.53 2.68
C ASP A 43 -5.15 -13.30 2.18
N PRO A 44 -5.82 -12.17 1.90
CA PRO A 44 -5.15 -10.91 1.55
C PRO A 44 -4.14 -10.42 2.61
N ASN A 45 -4.38 -10.67 3.89
CA ASN A 45 -3.51 -10.20 4.98
C ASN A 45 -2.13 -10.85 4.99
N ASN A 46 -1.97 -12.01 4.34
CA ASN A 46 -0.67 -12.66 4.17
C ASN A 46 0.31 -11.83 3.32
N LEU A 47 -0.14 -10.77 2.65
CA LEU A 47 0.72 -9.85 1.91
C LEU A 47 1.14 -8.63 2.73
N ASN A 48 0.83 -8.55 4.02
CA ASN A 48 1.20 -7.41 4.87
C ASN A 48 2.70 -7.04 4.77
N VAL A 49 3.59 -8.04 4.76
CA VAL A 49 5.04 -7.77 4.62
C VAL A 49 5.36 -7.08 3.27
N THR A 50 4.64 -7.45 2.22
CA THR A 50 4.81 -6.84 0.88
C THR A 50 4.22 -5.44 0.82
N THR A 51 2.98 -5.26 1.27
CA THR A 51 2.28 -3.96 1.23
C THR A 51 2.93 -2.96 2.17
N LYS A 52 3.43 -3.39 3.33
CA LYS A 52 4.22 -2.54 4.24
C LYS A 52 5.48 -2.02 3.55
N ALA A 53 6.21 -2.89 2.85
CA ALA A 53 7.39 -2.47 2.10
C ALA A 53 7.06 -1.48 0.97
N CYS A 54 5.89 -1.60 0.34
CA CYS A 54 5.39 -0.58 -0.59
C CYS A 54 5.10 0.75 0.11
N VAL A 55 4.45 0.74 1.28
CA VAL A 55 4.21 1.97 2.06
C VAL A 55 5.53 2.65 2.46
N ASP A 56 6.54 1.87 2.88
CA ASP A 56 7.88 2.42 3.16
C ASP A 56 8.45 3.13 1.93
N ALA A 57 8.32 2.51 0.74
CA ALA A 57 8.77 3.12 -0.50
C ALA A 57 7.98 4.39 -0.87
N LEU A 58 6.69 4.46 -0.55
CA LEU A 58 5.89 5.68 -0.74
C LEU A 58 6.35 6.83 0.17
N VAL A 59 6.79 6.53 1.40
CA VAL A 59 7.42 7.51 2.30
C VAL A 59 8.76 7.98 1.73
N GLU A 60 9.61 7.04 1.30
CA GLU A 60 10.92 7.35 0.70
C GLU A 60 10.80 8.21 -0.57
N CYS A 61 9.70 8.07 -1.33
CA CYS A 61 9.43 8.86 -2.53
C CYS A 61 8.73 10.21 -2.23
N GLY A 62 8.38 10.51 -0.98
CA GLY A 62 7.68 11.74 -0.61
C GLY A 62 6.20 11.77 -0.96
N VAL A 63 5.59 10.62 -1.30
CA VAL A 63 4.13 10.54 -1.52
C VAL A 63 3.38 10.56 -0.18
N LEU A 64 3.97 9.98 0.86
CA LEU A 64 3.48 10.06 2.24
C LEU A 64 4.55 10.74 3.10
N ALA A 65 4.12 11.61 4.02
CA ALA A 65 5.03 12.25 4.96
C ALA A 65 5.68 11.24 5.95
N ALA A 66 4.89 10.28 6.44
CA ALA A 66 5.32 9.17 7.27
C ALA A 66 4.28 8.03 7.27
N ASP A 67 4.63 6.88 7.84
CA ASP A 67 3.83 5.66 7.94
C ASP A 67 3.36 5.35 9.38
N ASP A 68 3.55 6.27 10.31
CA ASP A 68 3.16 6.10 11.70
C ASP A 68 1.66 6.38 11.93
N TYR A 69 1.20 6.08 13.15
CA TYR A 69 -0.21 6.15 13.54
C TYR A 69 -0.81 7.57 13.54
N HIS A 70 0.01 8.63 13.46
CA HIS A 70 -0.48 10.00 13.27
C HIS A 70 -0.78 10.31 11.81
N HIS A 71 -0.13 9.62 10.87
CA HIS A 71 -0.20 9.90 9.43
C HIS A 71 -1.06 8.91 8.68
N VAL A 72 -1.07 7.64 9.09
CA VAL A 72 -1.76 6.57 8.36
C VAL A 72 -2.49 5.59 9.28
N ILE A 73 -3.62 5.09 8.79
CA ILE A 73 -4.28 3.89 9.31
C ILE A 73 -4.25 2.81 8.22
N GLY A 74 -3.86 1.59 8.58
CA GLY A 74 -3.76 0.44 7.65
C GLY A 74 -2.30 0.08 7.30
N PRO A 75 -2.05 -0.58 6.15
CA PRO A 75 -2.99 -0.88 5.07
C PRO A 75 -4.04 -1.95 5.39
N ASP A 76 -5.30 -1.66 5.05
CA ASP A 76 -6.40 -2.62 5.12
C ASP A 76 -6.42 -3.47 3.84
N HIS A 77 -6.14 -4.77 3.95
CA HIS A 77 -6.05 -5.66 2.78
C HIS A 77 -7.43 -6.12 2.29
N ARG A 78 -7.67 -5.99 0.98
CA ARG A 78 -8.90 -6.44 0.31
C ARG A 78 -8.57 -7.33 -0.87
N HIS A 79 -9.46 -8.28 -1.18
CA HIS A 79 -9.37 -9.04 -2.42
C HIS A 79 -9.76 -8.12 -3.59
N GLY A 80 -8.84 -7.88 -4.53
CA GLY A 80 -9.09 -7.05 -5.71
C GLY A 80 -9.76 -7.80 -6.87
N GLY A 81 -9.72 -9.13 -6.88
CA GLY A 81 -10.23 -9.95 -7.98
C GLY A 81 -9.13 -10.64 -8.78
N VAL A 82 -9.50 -11.05 -10.00
CA VAL A 82 -8.64 -11.82 -10.91
C VAL A 82 -8.15 -10.89 -12.02
N ALA A 83 -6.88 -10.49 -11.94
CA ALA A 83 -6.20 -9.65 -12.91
C ALA A 83 -4.68 -9.94 -12.86
N PRO A 84 -3.84 -9.36 -13.74
CA PRO A 84 -2.39 -9.42 -13.57
C PRO A 84 -1.98 -9.03 -12.14
N ALA A 85 -0.88 -9.61 -11.66
CA ALA A 85 -0.43 -9.39 -10.28
C ALA A 85 -0.15 -7.89 -10.05
N SER A 86 -0.99 -7.26 -9.23
CA SER A 86 -0.89 -5.84 -8.88
C SER A 86 -1.43 -5.61 -7.47
N ILE A 87 -0.99 -4.49 -6.88
CA ILE A 87 -1.51 -3.96 -5.62
C ILE A 87 -2.00 -2.55 -5.95
N MET A 88 -3.28 -2.28 -5.67
CA MET A 88 -3.86 -0.96 -5.83
C MET A 88 -4.08 -0.35 -4.45
N PHE A 89 -3.41 0.76 -4.19
CA PHE A 89 -3.61 1.54 -2.96
C PHE A 89 -4.66 2.63 -3.19
N THR A 90 -5.62 2.70 -2.27
CA THR A 90 -6.57 3.80 -2.16
C THR A 90 -6.30 4.54 -0.85
N PHE A 91 -6.27 5.86 -0.91
CA PHE A 91 -6.02 6.74 0.23
C PHE A 91 -7.29 7.53 0.53
N GLU A 92 -7.88 7.28 1.67
CA GLU A 92 -9.09 7.98 2.14
C GLU A 92 -8.70 9.01 3.19
N PRO A 93 -8.92 10.31 2.97
CA PRO A 93 -8.68 11.33 3.98
C PRO A 93 -9.45 11.03 5.26
N LEU A 94 -8.76 11.06 6.40
CA LEU A 94 -9.39 10.93 7.70
C LEU A 94 -9.75 12.32 8.21
N THR A 95 -11.01 12.51 8.56
CA THR A 95 -11.38 13.68 9.36
C THR A 95 -10.82 13.46 10.76
N PRO A 96 -9.98 14.37 11.29
CA PRO A 96 -9.46 14.21 12.63
C PRO A 96 -10.62 14.23 13.64
N LEU A 97 -10.76 13.15 14.42
CA LEU A 97 -11.84 13.00 15.40
C LEU A 97 -11.80 14.05 16.52
N TRP A 98 -10.71 14.81 16.65
CA TRP A 98 -10.57 15.91 17.61
C TRP A 98 -11.17 17.24 17.13
N LEU A 99 -11.78 17.28 15.93
CA LEU A 99 -12.55 18.42 15.42
C LEU A 99 -14.08 18.19 15.48
N ALA A 100 -14.53 17.05 16.02
CA ALA A 100 -15.93 16.67 16.15
C ALA A 100 -16.47 16.85 17.58
#